data_AF-A0A0Q7JJT5-F1
#
_entry.id   AF-A0A0Q7JJT5-F1
#
_cell.length_a   1.000
_cell.length_b   1.000
_cell.length_c   1.000
_cell.angle_alpha   90.00
_cell.angle_beta   90.00
_cell.angle_gamma   90.00
#
_symmetry.space_group_name_H-M   'P 1'
#
loop_
_entity.id
_entity.type
_entity.pdbx_description
1 polymer ?
#
loop_
_entity_poly.entity_id
_entity_poly.type
_entity_poly.pdbx_seq_one_letter_code
_entity_poly.pdbx_strand_id
1 'polypeptide(L)'
;MSDCSDLAPALEQLRADFMCRPVPGTDRLLVSTGRYLADGSGVDLLVRFTNDGQVIVSDGGLVSARVELAELNLDSGSVSDFWRSIVEDFGVSEISGRIFARGPVDRAASLIGQVADAAVALDMVRHIAPPAKSEPFQEQVRRWLIEDAQVEVTDQRTVHTITGAEEPVTAVVRAPGRDVAIMSAVGRTTSDRRRGTEHAFYVFSQLPPSVWQPQARLTILGGQAARWKPEQIAALRGVSYVGSIEQPVRLATLLKSAEWPADHNLMTLGSPLPPFESAGRSDGGQPVDDPWARDGFNDDPPF
;
A
#
# COMPACT_ATOMS: atom_id res chain seq x y z
N MET A 1 -11.77 10.05 43.59
CA MET A 1 -12.71 9.18 42.85
C MET A 1 -13.59 10.10 42.05
N SER A 2 -13.66 9.93 40.74
CA SER A 2 -14.51 10.73 39.83
C SER A 2 -15.88 10.06 39.73
N ASP A 3 -16.97 10.77 40.01
CA ASP A 3 -18.35 10.26 39.91
C ASP A 3 -19.14 11.06 38.86
N CYS A 4 -20.11 10.44 38.18
CA CYS A 4 -21.01 11.14 37.26
C CYS A 4 -21.88 12.19 37.98
N SER A 5 -22.07 12.09 39.30
CA SER A 5 -22.69 13.16 40.09
C SER A 5 -21.95 14.50 39.99
N ASP A 6 -20.63 14.47 39.79
CA ASP A 6 -19.79 15.67 39.69
C ASP A 6 -20.04 16.44 38.38
N LEU A 7 -20.58 15.76 37.36
CA LEU A 7 -20.98 16.35 36.09
C LEU A 7 -22.48 16.68 36.02
N ALA A 8 -23.29 16.28 37.00
CA ALA A 8 -24.75 16.41 36.90
C ALA A 8 -25.23 17.85 36.59
N PRO A 9 -24.71 18.91 37.25
CA PRO A 9 -25.13 20.28 36.94
C PRO A 9 -24.72 20.73 35.52
N ALA A 10 -23.57 20.25 35.03
CA ALA A 10 -23.06 20.53 33.69
C ALA A 10 -23.89 19.81 32.61
N LEU A 11 -24.26 18.55 32.86
CA LEU A 11 -25.08 17.74 31.96
C LEU A 11 -26.55 18.22 31.92
N GLU A 12 -27.07 18.75 33.01
CA GLU A 12 -28.40 19.37 33.05
C GLU A 12 -28.53 20.60 32.14
N GLN A 13 -27.44 21.32 31.89
CA GLN A 13 -27.42 22.43 30.93
C GLN A 13 -27.46 21.96 29.46
N LEU A 14 -27.18 20.68 29.21
CA LEU A 14 -27.02 20.08 27.87
C LEU A 14 -28.18 19.14 27.46
N ARG A 15 -29.32 19.15 28.17
CA ARG A 15 -30.45 18.19 28.04
C ARG A 15 -30.75 17.70 26.60
N ALA A 16 -30.40 16.44 26.32
CA ALA A 16 -31.31 15.29 26.10
C ALA A 16 -30.52 14.01 25.72
N ASP A 17 -29.32 14.15 25.16
CA ASP A 17 -28.62 13.03 24.49
C ASP A 17 -27.27 12.63 25.12
N PHE A 18 -26.96 13.15 26.31
CA PHE A 18 -25.72 12.83 27.00
C PHE A 18 -25.88 11.63 27.94
N MET A 19 -25.01 10.63 27.79
CA MET A 19 -24.89 9.52 28.75
C MET A 19 -23.51 9.55 29.41
N CYS A 20 -23.47 9.49 30.75
CA CYS A 20 -22.22 9.40 31.52
C CYS A 20 -22.11 8.02 32.17
N ARG A 21 -20.93 7.40 32.07
CA ARG A 21 -20.62 6.19 32.84
C ARG A 21 -19.15 6.17 33.28
N PRO A 22 -18.83 5.63 34.48
CA PRO A 22 -17.45 5.43 34.88
C PRO A 22 -16.76 4.39 33.98
N VAL A 23 -15.46 4.59 33.74
CA VAL A 23 -14.62 3.62 33.04
C VAL A 23 -13.97 2.69 34.09
N PRO A 24 -14.31 1.38 34.10
CA PRO A 24 -13.84 0.46 35.13
C PRO A 24 -12.32 0.46 35.29
N GLY A 25 -11.85 0.50 36.55
CA GLY A 25 -10.41 0.47 36.87
C GLY A 25 -9.67 1.78 36.61
N THR A 26 -10.36 2.89 36.34
CA THR A 26 -9.74 4.20 36.08
C THR A 26 -10.45 5.33 36.82
N ASP A 27 -9.83 6.51 36.82
CA ASP A 27 -10.40 7.77 37.35
C ASP A 27 -11.18 8.56 36.28
N ARG A 28 -11.55 7.90 35.17
CA ARG A 28 -12.15 8.54 33.99
C ARG A 28 -13.63 8.21 33.87
N LEU A 29 -14.36 9.15 33.29
CA LEU A 29 -15.73 9.00 32.86
C LEU A 29 -15.76 8.90 31.34
N LEU A 30 -16.62 8.04 30.80
CA LEU A 30 -16.97 8.05 29.39
C LEU A 30 -18.29 8.82 29.26
N VAL A 31 -18.28 9.84 28.41
CA VAL A 31 -19.41 10.70 28.12
C VAL A 31 -19.80 10.55 26.66
N SER A 32 -20.93 9.90 26.40
CA SER A 32 -21.56 9.91 25.08
C SER A 32 -22.26 11.24 24.87
N THR A 33 -22.02 11.90 23.73
CA THR A 33 -22.34 13.32 23.57
C THR A 33 -23.57 13.64 22.72
N GLY A 34 -24.26 12.61 22.21
CA GLY A 34 -25.37 12.76 21.25
C GLY A 34 -24.96 13.26 19.87
N ARG A 35 -23.67 13.53 19.64
CA ARG A 35 -23.11 13.88 18.33
C ARG A 35 -22.69 12.62 17.58
N TYR A 36 -22.72 12.72 16.25
CA TYR A 36 -22.41 11.62 15.36
C TYR A 36 -21.36 12.02 14.34
N LEU A 37 -20.44 11.10 14.08
CA LEU A 37 -19.48 11.16 12.99
C LEU A 37 -20.18 10.89 11.65
N ALA A 38 -19.49 11.08 10.53
CA ALA A 38 -20.12 10.99 9.21
C ALA A 38 -20.63 9.58 8.85
N ASP A 39 -20.15 8.54 9.53
CA ASP A 39 -20.62 7.15 9.36
C ASP A 39 -21.75 6.78 10.34
N GLY A 40 -22.26 7.74 11.12
CA GLY A 40 -23.28 7.51 12.13
C GLY A 40 -22.75 6.97 13.47
N SER A 41 -21.43 6.83 13.65
CA SER A 41 -20.85 6.47 14.95
C SER A 41 -21.01 7.61 15.95
N GLY A 42 -21.39 7.31 17.19
CA GLY A 42 -21.49 8.33 18.25
C GLY A 42 -20.12 8.87 18.68
N VAL A 43 -20.07 10.14 19.09
CA VAL A 43 -18.89 10.75 19.69
C VAL A 43 -18.90 10.52 21.19
N ASP A 44 -18.03 9.63 21.64
CA ASP A 44 -17.76 9.34 23.03
C ASP A 44 -16.47 10.03 23.47
N LEU A 45 -16.52 10.74 24.60
CA LEU A 45 -15.38 11.47 25.16
C LEU A 45 -14.94 10.90 26.50
N LEU A 46 -13.63 10.90 26.73
CA LEU A 46 -13.04 10.62 28.03
C LEU A 46 -12.93 11.91 28.84
N VAL A 47 -13.53 11.92 30.02
CA VAL A 47 -13.49 13.04 30.96
C VAL A 47 -12.76 12.61 32.23
N ARG A 48 -11.84 13.44 32.72
CA ARG A 48 -11.10 13.19 33.96
C ARG A 48 -10.99 14.46 34.78
N PHE A 49 -11.25 14.33 36.08
CA PHE A 49 -11.04 15.39 37.05
C PHE A 49 -9.63 15.32 37.62
N THR A 50 -9.03 16.47 37.87
CA THR A 50 -7.73 16.59 38.50
C THR A 50 -7.88 17.21 39.89
N ASN A 51 -6.93 16.93 40.77
CA ASN A 51 -6.99 17.34 42.19
C ASN A 51 -6.96 18.87 42.38
N ASP A 52 -6.53 19.63 41.37
CA ASP A 52 -6.50 21.10 41.31
C ASP A 52 -7.83 21.71 40.83
N GLY A 53 -8.91 20.93 40.79
CA GLY A 53 -10.24 21.42 40.40
C GLY A 53 -10.36 21.71 38.90
N GLN A 54 -9.53 21.07 38.07
CA GLN A 54 -9.66 21.12 36.62
C GLN A 54 -10.34 19.85 36.10
N VAL A 55 -10.91 19.97 34.91
CA VAL A 55 -11.42 18.88 34.10
C VAL A 55 -10.66 18.83 32.79
N ILE A 56 -10.32 17.63 32.36
CA ILE A 56 -9.72 17.36 31.06
C ILE A 56 -10.71 16.49 30.28
N VAL A 57 -11.07 16.96 29.08
CA VAL A 57 -11.96 16.26 28.16
C VAL A 57 -11.16 15.90 26.92
N SER A 58 -11.23 14.65 26.45
CA SER A 58 -10.49 14.20 25.28
C SER A 58 -11.31 13.21 24.45
N ASP A 59 -11.08 13.19 23.14
CA ASP A 59 -11.63 12.18 22.22
C ASP A 59 -10.92 10.81 22.34
N GLY A 60 -9.84 10.72 23.13
CA GLY A 60 -9.06 9.49 23.28
C GLY A 60 -8.25 9.09 22.04
N GLY A 61 -8.18 9.94 21.01
CA GLY A 61 -7.57 9.66 19.71
C GLY A 61 -8.52 9.06 18.68
N LEU A 62 -9.84 9.11 18.94
CA LEU A 62 -10.88 8.62 18.04
C LEU A 62 -10.74 9.21 16.63
N VAL A 63 -10.61 10.54 16.52
CA VAL A 63 -10.63 11.17 15.18
C VAL A 63 -9.32 10.99 14.44
N SER A 64 -8.19 11.02 15.13
CA SER A 64 -6.88 10.77 14.51
C SER A 64 -6.78 9.35 13.96
N ALA A 65 -7.21 8.34 14.72
CA ALA A 65 -7.23 6.95 14.27
C ALA A 65 -8.10 6.75 13.01
N ARG A 66 -9.20 7.49 12.91
CA ARG A 66 -10.10 7.42 11.75
C ARG A 66 -9.53 8.10 10.51
N VAL A 67 -8.78 9.18 10.69
CA VAL A 67 -8.03 9.84 9.61
C VAL A 67 -6.86 8.96 9.14
N GLU A 68 -6.18 8.29 10.07
CA GLU A 68 -5.13 7.31 9.76
C GLU A 68 -5.67 6.12 8.96
N LEU A 69 -6.85 5.58 9.34
CA LEU A 69 -7.53 4.53 8.57
C LEU A 69 -7.97 4.98 7.17
N ALA A 70 -8.11 6.28 6.94
CA ALA A 70 -8.36 6.86 5.62
C ALA A 70 -7.06 7.12 4.83
N GLU A 71 -5.90 6.68 5.35
CA GLU A 71 -4.56 6.84 4.76
C GLU A 71 -4.19 8.30 4.49
N LEU A 72 -4.66 9.21 5.35
CA LEU A 72 -4.43 10.63 5.20
C LEU A 72 -3.20 11.07 5.98
N ASN A 73 -2.34 11.85 5.30
CA ASN A 73 -1.16 12.44 5.90
C ASN A 73 -1.55 13.72 6.68
N LEU A 74 -1.42 13.66 8.00
CA LEU A 74 -1.64 14.81 8.90
C LEU A 74 -0.36 15.64 9.15
N ASP A 75 0.80 15.17 8.70
CA ASP A 75 2.09 15.82 8.96
C ASP A 75 2.38 16.97 7.98
N SER A 76 1.77 16.99 6.80
CA SER A 76 2.02 18.04 5.80
C SER A 76 0.90 18.20 4.77
N GLY A 77 0.83 19.40 4.17
CA GLY A 77 -0.09 19.72 3.06
C GLY A 77 -1.46 20.24 3.50
N SER A 78 -2.37 20.39 2.55
CA SER A 78 -3.67 21.05 2.76
C SER A 78 -4.55 20.36 3.80
N VAL A 79 -4.40 19.05 3.98
CA VAL A 79 -5.10 18.27 5.00
C VAL A 79 -4.61 18.62 6.40
N SER A 80 -3.29 18.72 6.58
CA SER A 80 -2.66 19.16 7.83
C SER A 80 -3.04 20.59 8.19
N ASP A 81 -3.08 21.50 7.21
CA ASP A 81 -3.46 22.89 7.44
C ASP A 81 -4.94 23.03 7.82
N PHE A 82 -5.82 22.26 7.17
CA PHE A 82 -7.25 22.25 7.50
C PHE A 82 -7.51 21.63 8.89
N TRP A 83 -6.80 20.55 9.22
CA TRP A 83 -6.82 19.96 10.56
C TRP A 83 -6.40 20.98 11.63
N ARG A 84 -5.28 21.67 11.42
CA ARG A 84 -4.78 22.71 12.34
C ARG A 84 -5.77 23.86 12.50
N SER A 85 -6.39 24.30 11.41
CA SER A 85 -7.44 25.35 11.44
C SER A 85 -8.61 24.93 12.32
N ILE A 86 -9.11 23.69 12.19
CA ILE A 86 -10.21 23.20 13.03
C ILE A 86 -9.80 23.14 14.50
N VAL A 87 -8.60 22.63 14.81
CA VAL A 87 -8.08 22.59 16.19
C VAL A 87 -8.05 24.00 16.80
N GLU A 88 -7.58 24.98 16.03
CA GLU A 88 -7.51 26.39 16.45
C GLU A 88 -8.89 27.04 16.59
N ASP A 89 -9.77 26.89 15.59
CA ASP A 89 -11.12 27.48 15.55
C ASP A 89 -11.99 26.99 16.71
N PHE A 90 -11.86 25.70 17.05
CA PHE A 90 -12.55 25.11 18.18
C PHE A 90 -11.79 25.32 19.49
N GLY A 91 -10.63 25.96 19.53
CA GLY A 91 -9.87 26.23 20.76
C GLY A 91 -9.53 24.96 21.56
N VAL A 92 -9.32 23.84 20.87
CA VAL A 92 -8.87 22.57 21.47
C VAL A 92 -7.37 22.42 21.27
N SER A 93 -6.74 21.54 22.04
CA SER A 93 -5.32 21.21 21.90
C SER A 93 -5.17 19.80 21.36
N GLU A 94 -4.12 19.56 20.58
CA GLU A 94 -3.76 18.23 20.08
C GLU A 94 -2.44 17.76 20.71
N ILE A 95 -2.44 16.55 21.29
CA ILE A 95 -1.22 15.87 21.74
C ILE A 95 -1.31 14.38 21.36
N SER A 96 -0.29 13.88 20.66
CA SER A 96 -0.15 12.47 20.29
C SER A 96 -1.41 11.90 19.61
N GLY A 97 -1.96 12.63 18.64
CA GLY A 97 -3.17 12.24 17.90
C GLY A 97 -4.46 12.32 18.70
N ARG A 98 -4.46 12.95 19.87
CA ARG A 98 -5.68 13.15 20.68
C ARG A 98 -6.00 14.61 20.77
N ILE A 99 -7.26 14.96 20.52
CA ILE A 99 -7.75 16.30 20.82
C ILE A 99 -8.28 16.34 22.25
N PHE A 100 -8.03 17.44 22.93
CA PHE A 100 -8.50 17.64 24.28
C PHE A 100 -8.69 19.12 24.61
N ALA A 101 -9.50 19.38 25.63
CA ALA A 101 -9.64 20.68 26.26
C ALA A 101 -9.48 20.53 27.78
N ARG A 102 -8.92 21.55 28.43
CA ARG A 102 -8.73 21.63 29.88
C ARG A 102 -9.27 22.94 30.40
N GLY A 103 -9.97 22.89 31.54
CA GLY A 103 -10.43 24.09 32.23
C GLY A 103 -11.04 23.77 33.59
N PRO A 104 -11.59 24.76 34.29
CA PRO A 104 -12.23 24.55 35.58
C PRO A 104 -13.53 23.73 35.44
N VAL A 105 -13.89 23.02 36.51
CA VAL A 105 -15.03 22.07 36.53
C VAL A 105 -16.37 22.71 36.16
N ASP A 106 -16.59 23.97 36.53
CA ASP A 106 -17.79 24.74 36.17
C ASP A 106 -17.95 24.95 34.65
N ARG A 107 -16.87 24.81 33.88
CA ARG A 107 -16.88 24.84 32.42
C ARG A 107 -16.97 23.47 31.75
N ALA A 108 -17.09 22.38 32.51
CA ALA A 108 -17.07 21.01 31.98
C ALA A 108 -18.06 20.80 30.82
N ALA A 109 -19.29 21.29 30.92
CA ALA A 109 -20.29 21.20 29.85
C ALA A 109 -19.81 21.83 28.54
N SER A 110 -19.26 23.04 28.63
CA SER A 110 -18.75 23.79 27.49
C SER A 110 -17.56 23.08 26.85
N LEU A 111 -16.63 22.54 27.66
CA LEU A 111 -15.46 21.81 27.15
C LEU A 111 -15.86 20.49 26.49
N ILE A 112 -16.85 19.78 27.04
CA ILE A 112 -17.44 18.57 26.44
C ILE A 112 -18.04 18.90 25.08
N GLY A 113 -18.86 19.95 24.99
CA GLY A 113 -19.42 20.39 23.71
C GLY A 113 -18.34 20.75 22.70
N GLN A 114 -17.36 21.56 23.11
CA GLN A 114 -16.25 22.02 22.29
C GLN A 114 -15.42 20.88 21.69
N VAL A 115 -15.00 19.91 22.51
CA VAL A 115 -14.23 18.75 22.03
C VAL A 115 -15.10 17.85 21.13
N ALA A 116 -16.38 17.70 21.44
CA ALA A 116 -17.26 16.87 20.65
C ALA A 116 -17.56 17.47 19.27
N ASP A 117 -17.79 18.79 19.19
CA ASP A 117 -17.97 19.52 17.92
C ASP A 117 -16.68 19.50 17.09
N ALA A 118 -15.52 19.71 17.74
CA ALA A 118 -14.23 19.59 17.10
C ALA A 118 -14.03 18.18 16.52
N ALA A 119 -14.40 17.13 17.26
CA ALA A 119 -14.30 15.75 16.78
C ALA A 119 -15.15 15.51 15.52
N VAL A 120 -16.39 16.02 15.49
CA VAL A 120 -17.23 15.92 14.29
C VAL A 120 -16.60 16.65 13.10
N ALA A 121 -16.10 17.88 13.31
CA ALA A 121 -15.46 18.66 12.26
C ALA A 121 -14.18 18.00 11.73
N LEU A 122 -13.36 17.43 12.62
CA LEU A 122 -12.13 16.73 12.25
C LEU A 122 -12.41 15.40 11.51
N ASP A 123 -13.49 14.68 11.83
CA ASP A 123 -13.90 13.51 11.03
C ASP A 123 -14.27 13.88 9.60
N MET A 124 -14.74 15.11 9.35
CA MET A 124 -15.05 15.59 7.99
C MET A 124 -13.81 15.80 7.12
N VAL A 125 -12.62 15.93 7.72
CA VAL A 125 -11.35 16.05 6.98
C VAL A 125 -11.19 14.88 6.00
N ARG A 126 -11.65 13.67 6.36
CA ARG A 126 -11.58 12.49 5.50
C ARG A 126 -12.46 12.54 4.25
N HIS A 127 -13.44 13.43 4.23
CA HIS A 127 -14.35 13.63 3.10
C HIS A 127 -13.89 14.75 2.16
N ILE A 128 -13.03 15.64 2.66
CA ILE A 128 -12.47 16.76 1.89
C ILE A 128 -11.12 16.38 1.29
N ALA A 129 -10.40 15.46 1.94
CA ALA A 129 -9.17 14.94 1.39
C ALA A 129 -9.45 14.16 0.09
N PRO A 130 -8.77 14.47 -1.02
CA PRO A 130 -8.80 13.60 -2.18
C PRO A 130 -8.33 12.20 -1.74
N PRO A 131 -8.95 11.12 -2.25
CA PRO A 131 -8.55 9.76 -1.87
C PRO A 131 -7.03 9.66 -1.99
N ALA A 132 -6.38 9.07 -0.98
CA ALA A 132 -4.93 8.90 -0.93
C ALA A 132 -4.44 8.57 -2.35
N LYS A 133 -3.52 9.39 -2.89
CA LYS A 133 -2.99 9.16 -4.24
C LYS A 133 -2.41 7.75 -4.21
N SER A 134 -3.14 6.78 -4.76
CA SER A 134 -2.68 5.42 -4.91
C SER A 134 -1.27 5.50 -5.48
N GLU A 135 -0.31 4.86 -4.82
CA GLU A 135 1.08 4.82 -5.25
C GLU A 135 1.13 4.66 -6.79
N PRO A 136 1.87 5.52 -7.52
CA PRO A 136 1.94 5.39 -8.97
C PRO A 136 2.30 3.97 -9.36
N PHE A 137 1.65 3.40 -10.37
CA PHE A 137 1.85 2.00 -10.74
C PHE A 137 3.32 1.65 -11.04
N GLN A 138 4.08 2.61 -11.56
CA GLN A 138 5.53 2.48 -11.76
C GLN A 138 6.27 2.18 -10.46
N GLU A 139 5.89 2.84 -9.36
CA GLU A 139 6.50 2.63 -8.05
C GLU A 139 6.02 1.33 -7.41
N GLN A 140 4.75 0.94 -7.62
CA GLN A 140 4.26 -0.41 -7.26
C GLN A 140 5.09 -1.51 -7.94
N VAL A 141 5.34 -1.38 -9.25
CA VAL A 141 6.17 -2.34 -10.00
C VAL A 141 7.60 -2.35 -9.47
N ARG A 142 8.19 -1.19 -9.18
CA ARG A 142 9.54 -1.09 -8.64
C ARG A 142 9.65 -1.74 -7.26
N ARG A 143 8.72 -1.44 -6.36
CA ARG A 143 8.63 -2.07 -5.05
C ARG A 143 8.52 -3.59 -5.16
N TRP A 144 7.60 -4.08 -6.01
CA TRP A 144 7.45 -5.50 -6.28
C TRP A 144 8.77 -6.15 -6.78
N LEU A 145 9.51 -5.48 -7.67
CA LEU A 145 10.80 -5.99 -8.15
C LEU A 145 11.83 -6.17 -7.01
N ILE A 146 11.87 -5.23 -6.07
CA ILE A 146 12.82 -5.21 -4.96
C ILE A 146 12.40 -6.19 -3.86
N GLU A 147 11.16 -6.07 -3.38
CA GLU A 147 10.67 -6.73 -2.17
C GLU A 147 10.23 -8.17 -2.46
N ASP A 148 9.42 -8.37 -3.51
CA ASP A 148 8.77 -9.65 -3.77
C ASP A 148 9.56 -10.50 -4.78
N ALA A 149 9.91 -9.90 -5.93
CA ALA A 149 10.69 -10.60 -6.94
C ALA A 149 12.15 -10.78 -6.47
N GLN A 150 12.64 -9.95 -5.56
CA GLN A 150 14.01 -9.99 -5.02
C GLN A 150 15.05 -10.02 -6.15
N VAL A 151 14.88 -9.14 -7.14
CA VAL A 151 15.86 -8.94 -8.22
C VAL A 151 16.64 -7.66 -7.97
N GLU A 152 17.88 -7.63 -8.45
CA GLU A 152 18.73 -6.46 -8.29
C GLU A 152 18.26 -5.36 -9.25
N VAL A 153 17.58 -4.36 -8.70
CA VAL A 153 17.15 -3.16 -9.42
C VAL A 153 18.26 -2.11 -9.36
N THR A 154 18.67 -1.57 -10.51
CA THR A 154 19.67 -0.50 -10.54
C THR A 154 19.05 0.85 -10.21
N ASP A 155 19.88 1.81 -9.78
CA ASP A 155 19.43 3.20 -9.57
C ASP A 155 19.15 3.95 -10.89
N GLN A 156 19.52 3.36 -12.03
CA GLN A 156 19.31 3.94 -13.35
C GLN A 156 17.83 3.86 -13.75
N ARG A 157 17.20 5.02 -13.95
CA ARG A 157 15.79 5.15 -14.37
C ARG A 157 15.63 5.66 -15.81
N THR A 158 16.71 5.76 -16.56
CA THR A 158 16.70 6.20 -17.95
C THR A 158 17.52 5.25 -18.82
N VAL A 159 17.18 5.18 -20.09
CA VAL A 159 17.89 4.41 -21.11
C VAL A 159 18.20 5.31 -22.30
N HIS A 160 19.34 5.07 -22.95
CA HIS A 160 19.72 5.82 -24.15
C HIS A 160 19.15 5.18 -25.41
N THR A 161 18.52 5.99 -26.24
CA THR A 161 18.04 5.59 -27.56
C THR A 161 19.17 5.51 -28.59
N ILE A 162 18.85 5.03 -29.79
CA ILE A 162 19.76 5.00 -30.95
C ILE A 162 20.26 6.41 -31.30
N THR A 163 19.46 7.44 -31.04
CA THR A 163 19.84 8.84 -31.27
C THR A 163 20.63 9.46 -30.11
N GLY A 164 20.85 8.70 -29.03
CA GLY A 164 21.51 9.16 -27.80
C GLY A 164 20.61 9.92 -26.83
N ALA A 165 19.32 10.09 -27.15
CA ALA A 165 18.36 10.72 -26.24
C ALA A 165 18.10 9.83 -25.02
N GLU A 166 17.88 10.45 -23.86
CA GLU A 166 17.47 9.73 -22.65
C GLU A 166 15.96 9.58 -22.60
N GLU A 167 15.48 8.35 -22.43
CA GLU A 167 14.08 8.04 -22.24
C GLU A 167 13.86 7.41 -20.86
N PRO A 168 12.81 7.81 -20.12
CA PRO A 168 12.53 7.24 -18.82
C PRO A 168 12.03 5.80 -18.94
N VAL A 169 12.47 4.96 -18.01
CA VAL A 169 11.97 3.60 -17.80
C VAL A 169 11.46 3.43 -16.37
N THR A 170 10.65 2.40 -16.13
CA THR A 170 10.19 2.09 -14.78
C THR A 170 11.33 1.58 -13.90
N ALA A 171 12.17 0.70 -14.46
CA ALA A 171 13.35 0.17 -13.80
C ALA A 171 14.31 -0.43 -14.84
N VAL A 172 15.58 -0.57 -14.44
CA VAL A 172 16.52 -1.50 -15.07
C VAL A 172 16.89 -2.55 -14.03
N VAL A 173 16.84 -3.82 -14.40
CA VAL A 173 17.13 -4.94 -13.49
C VAL A 173 18.28 -5.77 -14.01
N ARG A 174 19.17 -6.21 -13.11
CA ARG A 174 20.22 -7.17 -13.44
C ARG A 174 19.65 -8.58 -13.39
N ALA A 175 19.40 -9.14 -14.57
CA ALA A 175 19.05 -10.54 -14.73
C ALA A 175 20.32 -11.36 -15.04
N PRO A 176 20.31 -12.69 -14.88
CA PRO A 176 21.47 -13.51 -15.20
C PRO A 176 21.94 -13.29 -16.65
N GLY A 177 23.16 -12.77 -16.80
CA GLY A 177 23.80 -12.54 -18.09
C GLY A 177 23.33 -11.32 -18.89
N ARG A 178 22.42 -10.47 -18.35
CA ARG A 178 21.93 -9.26 -19.04
C ARG A 178 21.25 -8.27 -18.11
N ASP A 179 21.32 -6.99 -18.48
CA ASP A 179 20.41 -5.97 -17.94
C ASP A 179 19.08 -6.02 -18.70
N VAL A 180 17.96 -5.82 -18.00
CA VAL A 180 16.62 -5.79 -18.60
C VAL A 180 15.96 -4.46 -18.29
N ALA A 181 15.59 -3.72 -19.34
CA ALA A 181 14.81 -2.50 -19.23
C ALA A 181 13.32 -2.82 -19.06
N ILE A 182 12.69 -2.23 -18.04
CA ILE A 182 11.29 -2.48 -17.67
C ILE A 182 10.45 -1.23 -17.91
N MET A 183 9.38 -1.38 -18.67
CA MET A 183 8.32 -0.37 -18.84
C MET A 183 7.03 -0.87 -18.21
N SER A 184 6.41 -0.05 -17.37
CA SER A 184 5.08 -0.33 -16.84
C SER A 184 4.01 0.42 -17.63
N ALA A 185 2.89 -0.25 -17.90
CA ALA A 185 1.73 0.36 -18.52
C ALA A 185 0.47 0.03 -17.71
N VAL A 186 -0.29 1.06 -17.35
CA VAL A 186 -1.56 0.94 -16.64
C VAL A 186 -2.55 1.95 -17.20
N GLY A 187 -3.84 1.65 -17.10
CA GLY A 187 -4.86 2.60 -17.49
C GLY A 187 -6.26 2.18 -17.04
N ARG A 188 -7.00 3.10 -16.43
CA ARG A 188 -8.40 2.89 -16.05
C ARG A 188 -9.29 2.90 -17.29
N THR A 189 -9.02 3.81 -18.22
CA THR A 189 -9.74 3.90 -19.50
C THR A 189 -8.99 3.19 -20.63
N THR A 190 -9.70 2.91 -21.73
CA THR A 190 -9.09 2.37 -22.95
C THR A 190 -8.07 3.34 -23.56
N SER A 191 -8.29 4.66 -23.42
CA SER A 191 -7.36 5.69 -23.90
C SER A 191 -6.06 5.68 -23.11
N ASP A 192 -6.13 5.56 -21.78
CA ASP A 192 -4.93 5.48 -20.92
C ASP A 192 -4.09 4.25 -21.25
N ARG A 193 -4.75 3.09 -21.38
CA ARG A 193 -4.07 1.83 -21.74
C ARG A 193 -3.37 1.94 -23.09
N ARG A 194 -4.04 2.55 -24.08
CA ARG A 194 -3.47 2.81 -25.40
C ARG A 194 -2.24 3.71 -25.31
N ARG A 195 -2.32 4.82 -24.58
CA ARG A 195 -1.20 5.74 -24.38
C ARG A 195 0.00 5.05 -23.72
N GLY A 196 -0.25 4.25 -22.69
CA GLY A 196 0.79 3.47 -22.01
C GLY A 196 1.46 2.46 -22.95
N THR A 197 0.69 1.73 -23.75
CA THR A 197 1.24 0.79 -24.75
C THR A 197 2.01 1.50 -25.87
N GLU A 198 1.50 2.63 -26.37
CA GLU A 198 2.16 3.42 -27.42
C GLU A 198 3.50 3.98 -26.92
N HIS A 199 3.55 4.46 -25.68
CA HIS A 199 4.78 4.97 -25.09
C HIS A 199 5.82 3.86 -24.88
N ALA A 200 5.43 2.72 -24.31
CA ALA A 200 6.34 1.58 -24.16
C ALA A 200 6.85 1.07 -25.52
N PHE A 201 5.97 0.99 -26.52
CA PHE A 201 6.34 0.62 -27.88
C PHE A 201 7.34 1.61 -28.48
N TYR A 202 7.08 2.91 -28.37
CA TYR A 202 7.96 3.96 -28.85
C TYR A 202 9.35 3.86 -28.22
N VAL A 203 9.45 3.84 -26.88
CA VAL A 203 10.74 3.79 -26.17
C VAL A 203 11.53 2.56 -26.59
N PHE A 204 10.93 1.38 -26.55
CA PHE A 204 11.64 0.14 -26.91
C PHE A 204 11.99 0.04 -28.39
N SER A 205 11.19 0.61 -29.29
CA SER A 205 11.56 0.68 -30.72
C SER A 205 12.81 1.52 -30.98
N GLN A 206 13.09 2.48 -30.10
CA GLN A 206 14.22 3.39 -30.22
C GLN A 206 15.48 2.89 -29.49
N LEU A 207 15.44 1.73 -28.82
CA LEU A 207 16.61 1.21 -28.11
C LEU A 207 17.61 0.52 -29.05
N PRO A 208 18.92 0.77 -28.90
CA PRO A 208 19.94 0.16 -29.74
C PRO A 208 19.96 -1.36 -29.55
N PRO A 209 19.78 -2.16 -30.63
CA PRO A 209 19.63 -3.61 -30.53
C PRO A 209 20.93 -4.33 -30.10
N SER A 210 22.09 -3.67 -30.22
CA SER A 210 23.37 -4.18 -29.74
C SER A 210 23.48 -4.20 -28.21
N VAL A 211 22.74 -3.34 -27.52
CA VAL A 211 22.73 -3.23 -26.05
C VAL A 211 21.47 -3.86 -25.48
N TRP A 212 20.32 -3.48 -26.02
CA TRP A 212 19.01 -3.92 -25.56
C TRP A 212 18.40 -4.83 -26.61
N GLN A 213 18.71 -6.12 -26.59
CA GLN A 213 18.03 -7.10 -27.44
C GLN A 213 16.55 -7.23 -27.03
N PRO A 214 15.65 -7.76 -27.87
CA PRO A 214 14.25 -7.99 -27.48
C PRO A 214 14.07 -8.74 -26.15
N GLN A 215 15.00 -9.66 -25.84
CA GLN A 215 15.06 -10.43 -24.59
C GLN A 215 15.52 -9.62 -23.38
N ALA A 216 16.06 -8.43 -23.58
CA ALA A 216 16.47 -7.48 -22.55
C ALA A 216 15.41 -6.38 -22.32
N ARG A 217 14.18 -6.59 -22.79
CA ARG A 217 13.09 -5.61 -22.72
C ARG A 217 11.83 -6.29 -22.20
N LEU A 218 11.23 -5.71 -21.16
CA LEU A 218 10.02 -6.26 -20.54
C LEU A 218 8.99 -5.15 -20.32
N THR A 219 7.76 -5.39 -20.75
CA THR A 219 6.60 -4.56 -20.43
C THR A 219 5.73 -5.25 -19.39
N ILE A 220 5.49 -4.59 -18.26
CA ILE A 220 4.62 -5.06 -17.18
C ILE A 220 3.29 -4.31 -17.24
N LEU A 221 2.22 -5.06 -17.46
CA LEU A 221 0.87 -4.55 -17.56
C LEU A 221 0.17 -4.55 -16.20
N GLY A 222 -0.42 -3.42 -15.84
CA GLY A 222 -1.24 -3.25 -14.65
C GLY A 222 -2.69 -3.68 -14.87
N GLY A 223 -3.26 -4.32 -13.85
CA GLY A 223 -4.64 -4.81 -13.83
C GLY A 223 -4.87 -6.03 -14.72
N GLN A 224 -6.14 -6.44 -14.79
CA GLN A 224 -6.55 -7.71 -15.39
C GLN A 224 -6.15 -7.84 -16.86
N ALA A 225 -5.54 -8.99 -17.19
CA ALA A 225 -5.13 -9.36 -18.55
C ALA A 225 -6.27 -9.13 -19.58
N ALA A 226 -7.51 -9.48 -19.21
CA ALA A 226 -8.69 -9.33 -20.05
C ALA A 226 -9.04 -7.87 -20.44
N ARG A 227 -8.46 -6.86 -19.76
CA ARG A 227 -8.69 -5.43 -20.07
C ARG A 227 -7.81 -4.91 -21.21
N TRP A 228 -6.79 -5.67 -21.60
CA TRP A 228 -5.85 -5.31 -22.65
C TRP A 228 -6.31 -5.91 -23.97
N LYS A 229 -6.36 -5.08 -25.02
CA LYS A 229 -6.77 -5.56 -26.33
C LYS A 229 -5.69 -6.45 -26.94
N PRO A 230 -6.05 -7.52 -27.67
CA PRO A 230 -5.08 -8.37 -28.35
C PRO A 230 -4.11 -7.60 -29.25
N GLU A 231 -4.59 -6.55 -29.93
CA GLU A 231 -3.73 -5.72 -30.79
C GLU A 231 -2.64 -4.97 -30.01
N GLN A 232 -2.95 -4.50 -28.78
CA GLN A 232 -2.00 -3.80 -27.92
C GLN A 232 -0.89 -4.75 -27.45
N ILE A 233 -1.28 -5.97 -27.05
CA ILE A 233 -0.34 -7.01 -26.65
C ILE A 233 0.53 -7.42 -27.84
N ALA A 234 -0.07 -7.61 -29.02
CA ALA A 234 0.66 -7.98 -30.23
C ALA A 234 1.71 -6.93 -30.63
N ALA A 235 1.37 -5.64 -30.55
CA ALA A 235 2.31 -4.56 -30.82
C ALA A 235 3.51 -4.58 -29.86
N LEU A 236 3.26 -4.72 -28.55
CA LEU A 236 4.32 -4.78 -27.54
C LEU A 236 5.21 -6.01 -27.70
N ARG A 237 4.64 -7.18 -28.02
CA ARG A 237 5.41 -8.42 -28.28
C ARG A 237 6.44 -8.28 -29.40
N GLY A 238 6.19 -7.39 -30.35
CA GLY A 238 7.14 -7.10 -31.43
C GLY A 238 8.43 -6.42 -30.95
N VAL A 239 8.43 -5.82 -29.76
CA VAL A 239 9.54 -5.01 -29.25
C VAL A 239 10.01 -5.39 -27.84
N SER A 240 9.24 -6.19 -27.10
CA SER A 240 9.55 -6.63 -25.73
C SER A 240 8.81 -7.92 -25.34
N TYR A 241 9.21 -8.51 -24.22
CA TYR A 241 8.37 -9.46 -23.49
C TYR A 241 7.22 -8.71 -22.83
N VAL A 242 6.05 -9.35 -22.71
CA VAL A 242 4.84 -8.74 -22.15
C VAL A 242 4.29 -9.66 -21.07
N GLY A 243 4.20 -9.16 -19.84
CA GLY A 243 3.57 -9.87 -18.74
C GLY A 243 2.68 -8.97 -17.89
N SER A 244 2.01 -9.58 -16.90
CA SER A 244 1.08 -8.88 -16.01
C SER A 244 1.59 -8.93 -14.59
N ILE A 245 1.44 -7.84 -13.86
CA ILE A 245 1.68 -7.79 -12.42
C ILE A 245 0.78 -8.77 -11.65
N GLU A 246 -0.35 -9.20 -12.23
CA GLU A 246 -1.24 -10.23 -11.66
C GLU A 246 -0.67 -11.64 -11.78
N GLN A 247 0.45 -11.83 -12.50
CA GLN A 247 1.20 -13.09 -12.58
C GLN A 247 2.61 -12.90 -12.01
N PRO A 248 2.76 -12.47 -10.74
CA PRO A 248 4.04 -12.04 -10.18
C PRO A 248 5.05 -13.19 -10.11
N VAL A 249 4.62 -14.40 -9.75
CA VAL A 249 5.49 -15.57 -9.70
C VAL A 249 6.15 -15.84 -11.06
N ARG A 250 5.36 -15.75 -12.14
CA ARG A 250 5.86 -16.00 -13.49
C ARG A 250 6.89 -14.96 -13.93
N LEU A 251 6.62 -13.68 -13.63
CA LEU A 251 7.56 -12.60 -13.91
C LEU A 251 8.85 -12.76 -13.10
N ALA A 252 8.77 -13.09 -11.81
CA ALA A 252 9.93 -13.31 -10.96
C ALA A 252 10.76 -14.51 -11.44
N THR A 253 10.13 -15.63 -11.80
CA THR A 253 10.81 -16.80 -12.37
C THR A 253 11.55 -16.44 -13.65
N LEU A 254 10.93 -15.67 -14.54
CA LEU A 254 11.57 -15.24 -15.78
C LEU A 254 12.79 -14.35 -15.50
N LEU A 255 12.66 -13.33 -14.65
CA LEU A 255 13.74 -12.40 -14.33
C LEU A 255 14.94 -13.09 -13.65
N LYS A 256 14.70 -14.20 -12.95
CA LYS A 256 15.74 -15.04 -12.33
C LYS A 256 16.30 -16.11 -13.27
N SER A 257 15.74 -16.30 -14.46
CA SER A 257 16.18 -17.31 -15.40
C SER A 257 17.27 -16.79 -16.33
N ALA A 258 18.29 -17.62 -16.58
CA ALA A 258 19.29 -17.37 -17.62
C ALA A 258 18.68 -17.47 -19.03
N GLU A 259 17.68 -18.31 -19.21
CA GLU A 259 17.01 -18.53 -20.49
C GLU A 259 15.56 -18.04 -20.45
N TRP A 260 15.20 -17.20 -21.41
CA TRP A 260 13.84 -16.67 -21.57
C TRP A 260 13.13 -17.43 -22.69
N PRO A 261 11.83 -17.73 -22.55
CA PRO A 261 11.09 -18.53 -23.52
C PRO A 261 10.96 -17.77 -24.85
N ALA A 262 10.98 -18.47 -25.98
CA ALA A 262 10.84 -17.83 -27.29
C ALA A 262 9.52 -17.05 -27.47
N ASP A 263 8.46 -17.43 -26.73
CA ASP A 263 7.21 -16.67 -26.73
C ASP A 263 7.31 -15.45 -25.80
N HIS A 264 7.28 -14.26 -26.40
CA HIS A 264 7.27 -12.99 -25.70
C HIS A 264 5.94 -12.70 -24.96
N ASN A 265 4.91 -13.56 -25.10
CA ASN A 265 3.64 -13.42 -24.39
C ASN A 265 3.61 -14.21 -23.08
N LEU A 266 3.94 -13.54 -21.98
CA LEU A 266 3.87 -14.11 -20.64
C LEU A 266 2.46 -14.04 -20.04
N MET A 267 1.46 -13.52 -20.77
CA MET A 267 0.10 -13.37 -20.26
C MET A 267 -0.70 -14.68 -20.28
N THR A 268 -0.31 -15.65 -21.11
CA THR A 268 -1.08 -16.90 -21.33
C THR A 268 -0.50 -18.07 -20.56
N LEU A 269 -1.31 -18.74 -19.73
CA LEU A 269 -0.93 -19.82 -18.81
C LEU A 269 -0.36 -21.10 -19.47
N GLY A 270 -0.22 -21.15 -20.80
CA GLY A 270 0.07 -22.39 -21.54
C GLY A 270 1.53 -22.64 -21.93
N SER A 271 2.41 -21.64 -21.90
CA SER A 271 3.83 -21.83 -22.28
C SER A 271 4.65 -22.18 -21.03
N PRO A 272 5.17 -23.42 -20.90
CA PRO A 272 6.00 -23.79 -19.75
C PRO A 272 7.26 -22.90 -19.73
N LEU A 273 7.54 -22.30 -18.58
CA LEU A 273 8.84 -21.69 -18.34
C LEU A 273 9.88 -22.83 -18.19
N PRO A 274 11.16 -22.59 -18.55
CA PRO A 274 12.21 -23.55 -18.25
C PRO A 274 12.20 -23.86 -16.74
N PRO A 275 12.43 -25.12 -16.34
CA PRO A 275 12.48 -25.50 -14.94
C PRO A 275 13.55 -24.69 -14.21
N PHE A 276 13.29 -24.42 -12.93
CA PHE A 276 14.24 -23.73 -12.06
C PHE A 276 15.45 -24.65 -11.83
N GLU A 277 16.51 -24.49 -12.62
CA GLU A 277 17.80 -25.06 -12.26
C GLU A 277 18.33 -24.24 -11.07
N SER A 278 18.08 -24.74 -9.86
CA SER A 278 18.86 -24.34 -8.70
C SER A 278 20.33 -24.55 -9.07
N ALA A 279 21.12 -23.48 -9.10
CA ALA A 279 22.54 -23.52 -9.37
C ALA A 279 23.21 -24.57 -8.47
N GLY A 280 23.37 -25.78 -9.01
CA GLY A 280 24.05 -26.88 -8.37
C GLY A 280 25.52 -26.55 -8.34
N ARG A 281 26.05 -26.38 -7.13
CA ARG A 281 27.49 -26.46 -6.86
C ARG A 281 28.03 -27.72 -7.53
N SER A 282 28.87 -27.53 -8.53
CA SER A 282 29.74 -28.56 -9.07
C SER A 282 30.76 -28.92 -7.99
N ASP A 283 30.62 -30.09 -7.37
CA ASP A 283 31.76 -30.77 -6.76
C ASP A 283 31.95 -32.10 -7.50
N GLY A 284 33.08 -32.19 -8.18
CA GLY A 284 33.54 -33.41 -8.82
C GLY A 284 33.87 -34.45 -7.75
N GLY A 285 33.07 -35.52 -7.71
CA GLY A 285 33.38 -36.75 -7.01
C GLY A 285 33.38 -37.89 -8.01
N GLN A 286 34.54 -38.55 -8.17
CA GLN A 286 34.67 -39.77 -8.96
C GLN A 286 33.69 -40.87 -8.47
N PRO A 287 33.27 -41.79 -9.35
CA PRO A 287 32.40 -42.89 -8.95
C PRO A 287 33.20 -43.89 -8.10
N VAL A 288 32.73 -44.13 -6.88
CA VAL A 288 33.18 -45.24 -6.04
C VAL A 288 32.30 -46.45 -6.40
N ASP A 289 32.95 -47.50 -6.89
CA ASP A 289 32.35 -48.82 -7.09
C ASP A 289 31.73 -49.32 -5.77
N ASP A 290 30.43 -49.60 -5.77
CA ASP A 290 29.73 -50.21 -4.65
C ASP A 290 29.61 -51.75 -4.87
N PRO A 291 30.33 -52.58 -4.11
CA PRO A 291 30.40 -54.02 -4.32
C PRO A 291 29.22 -54.82 -3.70
N TRP A 292 28.10 -54.18 -3.35
CA TRP A 292 26.97 -54.85 -2.67
C TRP A 292 25.71 -55.01 -3.52
N ALA A 293 25.80 -54.88 -4.84
CA ALA A 293 24.75 -55.36 -5.74
C ALA A 293 24.86 -56.88 -5.93
N ARG A 294 24.33 -57.67 -4.97
CA ARG A 294 23.86 -59.05 -5.20
C ARG A 294 22.94 -59.51 -4.07
N ASP A 295 21.95 -60.30 -4.48
CA ASP A 295 20.85 -60.91 -3.72
C ASP A 295 19.68 -59.92 -3.48
N GLY A 296 18.61 -59.89 -4.28
CA GLY A 296 17.91 -60.98 -4.95
C GLY A 296 16.87 -61.56 -4.00
N PHE A 297 15.65 -61.02 -3.99
CA PHE A 297 14.45 -61.79 -3.62
C PHE A 297 13.22 -61.24 -4.33
N ASN A 298 12.79 -62.05 -5.28
CA ASN A 298 11.48 -62.08 -5.90
C ASN A 298 10.51 -62.69 -4.89
N ASP A 299 9.29 -62.15 -4.79
CA ASP A 299 8.03 -62.89 -4.97
C ASP A 299 6.84 -62.21 -4.28
N ASP A 300 5.76 -62.24 -5.05
CA ASP A 300 4.44 -61.66 -4.93
C ASP A 300 3.58 -62.17 -3.74
N PRO A 301 2.37 -61.59 -3.51
CA PRO A 301 1.58 -61.67 -2.27
C PRO A 301 0.59 -62.88 -2.32
N PRO A 302 -0.25 -63.20 -1.29
CA PRO A 302 -1.42 -62.39 -0.90
C PRO A 302 -1.84 -62.45 0.60
N PHE A 303 -2.59 -61.44 1.07
CA PHE A 303 -3.88 -61.50 1.78
C PHE A 303 -4.24 -60.13 2.36
#